data_AF-A0A4Q2QRP8-F1
#
_entry.id   AF-A0A4Q2QRP8-F1
#
_cell.length_a   1.000
_cell.length_b   1.000
_cell.length_c   1.000
_cell.angle_alpha   90.00
_cell.angle_beta   90.00
_cell.angle_gamma   90.00
#
_symmetry.space_group_name_H-M   'P 1'
#
loop_
_entity.id
_entity.type
_entity.pdbx_description
1 polymer ?
#
loop_
_entity_poly.entity_id
_entity_poly.type
_entity_poly.pdbx_seq_one_letter_code
_entity_poly.pdbx_strand_id
1 'polypeptide(L)'
;IFKINDKWLLILCVLVIIINASWNTISRASPVMHHVFWISFQAIFIGTALPLAGTIATGAIQFTANEVIPIGGMLANNGLIAINLPYENLDRAFIQDGTNIESKLSLAATPKLASKGAIRESIRLAIVPTIDSVKTYG
;
A
#
# COMPACT_ATOMS: atom_id res chain seq x y z
N ILE A 1 17.45 17.07 27.83
CA ILE A 1 16.04 17.48 27.59
C ILE A 1 15.24 16.37 26.87
N PHE A 2 15.87 15.39 26.21
CA PHE A 2 15.22 14.21 25.61
C PHE A 2 15.73 12.91 26.25
N LYS A 3 15.14 12.47 27.38
CA LYS A 3 15.47 11.15 27.97
C LYS A 3 14.29 10.41 28.61
N ILE A 4 13.16 11.08 28.86
CA ILE A 4 12.04 10.50 29.62
C ILE A 4 10.84 10.14 28.71
N ASN A 5 10.84 10.53 27.42
CA ASN A 5 9.71 10.25 26.50
C ASN A 5 10.09 9.90 25.04
N ASP A 6 11.34 9.52 24.76
CA ASP A 6 11.85 9.36 23.38
C ASP A 6 11.15 8.24 22.60
N LYS A 7 10.80 7.14 23.27
CA LYS A 7 10.23 5.97 22.61
C LYS A 7 8.77 6.17 22.19
N TRP A 8 7.98 6.81 23.04
CA TRP A 8 6.56 7.05 22.77
C TRP A 8 6.37 8.14 21.72
N LEU A 9 7.22 9.18 21.74
CA LEU A 9 7.28 10.20 20.69
C LEU A 9 7.65 9.60 19.33
N LEU A 10 8.55 8.61 19.29
CA LEU A 10 8.89 7.94 18.04
C LEU A 10 7.74 7.13 17.46
N ILE A 11 7.03 6.40 18.31
CA ILE A 11 5.83 5.66 17.90
C ILE A 11 4.77 6.64 17.37
N LEU A 12 4.58 7.78 18.04
CA LEU A 12 3.67 8.84 17.59
C LEU A 12 4.08 9.38 16.21
N CYS A 13 5.36 9.68 15.98
CA CYS A 13 5.85 10.14 14.68
C CYS A 13 5.61 9.12 13.57
N VAL A 14 5.92 7.84 13.81
CA VAL A 14 5.67 6.77 12.83
C VAL A 14 4.17 6.64 12.55
N LEU A 15 3.31 6.76 13.57
CA LEU A 15 1.85 6.80 13.40
C LEU A 15 1.40 7.97 12.53
N VAL A 16 1.93 9.17 12.75
CA VAL A 16 1.60 10.35 11.93
C VAL A 16 2.01 10.13 10.47
N ILE A 17 3.18 9.52 10.22
CA ILE A 17 3.63 9.17 8.87
C ILE A 17 2.65 8.18 8.21
N ILE A 18 2.26 7.13 8.92
CA ILE A 18 1.33 6.11 8.39
C ILE A 18 -0.05 6.73 8.11
N ILE A 19 -0.56 7.59 9.00
CA ILE A 19 -1.82 8.31 8.78
C ILE A 19 -1.72 9.21 7.55
N ASN A 20 -0.63 9.98 7.41
CA ASN A 20 -0.41 10.87 6.27
C ASN A 20 -0.30 10.09 4.97
N ALA A 21 0.46 9.00 4.95
CA ALA A 21 0.57 8.10 3.81
C ALA A 21 -0.81 7.52 3.43
N SER A 22 -1.58 7.04 4.41
CA SER A 22 -2.91 6.48 4.17
C SER A 22 -3.90 7.52 3.64
N TRP A 23 -3.77 8.78 4.08
CA TRP A 23 -4.57 9.89 3.55
C TRP A 23 -4.15 10.21 2.11
N ASN A 24 -2.86 10.19 1.80
CA ASN A 24 -2.35 10.43 0.45
C ASN A 24 -2.91 9.42 -0.57
N THR A 25 -3.12 8.16 -0.15
CA THR A 25 -3.75 7.14 -0.99
C THR A 25 -5.18 7.51 -1.42
N ILE A 26 -5.94 8.25 -0.61
CA ILE A 26 -7.31 8.68 -0.97
C ILE A 26 -7.29 9.56 -2.23
N SER A 27 -6.27 10.41 -2.38
CA SER A 27 -6.14 11.28 -3.56
C SER A 27 -5.75 10.52 -4.84
N ARG A 28 -5.24 9.29 -4.71
CA ARG A 28 -4.84 8.42 -5.84
C ARG A 28 -5.84 7.29 -6.11
N ALA A 29 -6.67 6.93 -5.14
CA ALA A 29 -7.70 5.95 -5.32
C ALA A 29 -8.89 6.54 -6.09
N SER A 30 -9.51 5.70 -6.92
CA SER A 30 -10.70 6.10 -7.66
C SER A 30 -11.85 6.48 -6.74
N PRO A 31 -12.65 7.51 -7.06
CA PRO A 31 -13.81 7.92 -6.26
C PRO A 31 -14.87 6.83 -6.11
N VAL A 32 -14.82 5.76 -6.92
CA VAL A 32 -15.73 4.61 -6.81
C VAL A 32 -15.34 3.62 -5.69
N MET A 33 -14.15 3.74 -5.09
CA MET A 33 -13.70 2.85 -4.03
C MET A 33 -14.07 3.38 -2.65
N HIS A 34 -14.88 2.63 -1.91
CA HIS A 34 -15.25 2.96 -0.53
C HIS A 34 -14.23 2.38 0.47
N HIS A 35 -14.04 3.06 1.60
CA HIS A 35 -13.17 2.62 2.71
C HIS A 35 -11.67 2.50 2.39
N VAL A 36 -11.20 3.17 1.32
CA VAL A 36 -9.79 3.20 0.90
C VAL A 36 -8.85 3.54 2.06
N PHE A 37 -9.21 4.53 2.89
CA PHE A 37 -8.38 4.95 4.02
C PHE A 37 -8.12 3.81 5.01
N TRP A 38 -9.16 3.08 5.44
CA TRP A 38 -9.03 2.03 6.45
C TRP A 38 -8.29 0.81 5.94
N ILE A 39 -8.55 0.41 4.69
CA ILE A 39 -7.83 -0.70 4.04
C ILE A 39 -6.35 -0.34 3.88
N SER A 40 -6.07 0.88 3.41
CA SER A 40 -4.70 1.35 3.20
C SER A 40 -3.96 1.52 4.52
N PHE A 41 -4.63 2.07 5.55
CA PHE A 41 -4.06 2.23 6.88
C PHE A 41 -3.65 0.89 7.48
N GLN A 42 -4.52 -0.11 7.48
CA GLN A 42 -4.19 -1.42 8.01
C GLN A 42 -3.06 -2.09 7.22
N ALA A 43 -3.08 -1.98 5.89
CA ALA A 43 -2.03 -2.54 5.04
C ALA A 43 -0.66 -1.88 5.26
N ILE A 44 -0.59 -0.53 5.27
CA ILE A 44 0.66 0.21 5.53
C ILE A 44 1.12 -0.01 6.96
N PHE A 45 0.20 -0.04 7.93
CA PHE A 45 0.52 -0.28 9.33
C PHE A 45 1.17 -1.65 9.52
N ILE A 46 0.57 -2.71 8.98
CA ILE A 46 1.14 -4.07 9.07
C ILE A 46 2.45 -4.15 8.28
N GLY A 47 2.49 -3.58 7.07
CA GLY A 47 3.66 -3.56 6.20
C GLY A 47 4.85 -2.75 6.74
N THR A 48 4.60 -1.78 7.61
CA THR A 48 5.64 -0.98 8.28
C THR A 48 6.00 -1.56 9.64
N ALA A 49 5.00 -1.99 10.43
CA ALA A 49 5.23 -2.49 11.78
C ALA A 49 5.98 -3.82 11.79
N LEU A 50 5.65 -4.77 10.90
CA LEU A 50 6.30 -6.08 10.89
C LEU A 50 7.81 -6.01 10.58
N PRO A 51 8.27 -5.35 9.49
CA PRO A 51 9.69 -5.28 9.18
C PRO A 51 10.46 -4.49 10.23
N LEU A 52 9.88 -3.39 10.73
CA LEU A 52 10.52 -2.52 11.71
C LEU A 52 10.64 -3.22 13.06
N ALA A 53 9.61 -3.92 13.52
CA ALA A 53 9.68 -4.77 14.70
C ALA A 53 10.72 -5.90 14.53
N GLY A 54 10.76 -6.54 13.36
CA GLY A 54 11.73 -7.59 13.05
C GLY A 54 13.17 -7.09 13.10
N THR A 55 13.47 -5.94 12.50
CA THR A 55 14.84 -5.38 12.50
C THR A 55 15.29 -4.86 13.86
N ILE A 56 14.36 -4.35 14.68
CA ILE A 56 14.68 -4.02 16.08
C ILE A 56 14.93 -5.29 16.89
N ALA A 57 14.12 -6.34 16.69
CA ALA A 57 14.27 -7.61 17.41
C ALA A 57 15.58 -8.33 17.06
N THR A 58 16.07 -8.22 15.81
CA THR A 58 17.38 -8.75 15.42
C THR A 58 18.56 -7.92 15.92
N GLY A 59 18.31 -6.73 16.49
CA GLY A 59 19.36 -5.80 16.91
C GLY A 59 20.10 -5.12 15.74
N ALA A 60 19.55 -5.21 14.52
CA ALA A 60 20.15 -4.60 13.34
C ALA A 60 20.01 -3.06 13.36
N ILE A 61 19.01 -2.53 14.06
CA ILE A 61 18.71 -1.10 14.16
C ILE A 61 18.53 -0.72 15.64
N GLN A 62 19.11 0.41 16.05
CA GLN A 62 18.90 1.01 17.36
C GLN A 62 17.56 1.75 17.38
N PHE A 63 16.80 1.61 18.47
CA PHE A 63 15.52 2.30 18.63
C PHE A 63 15.72 3.80 18.95
N THR A 64 16.23 4.55 17.97
CA THR A 64 16.55 5.97 18.04
C THR A 64 15.90 6.73 16.89
N ALA A 65 15.66 8.02 17.08
CA ALA A 65 14.97 8.85 16.10
C ALA A 65 15.64 8.91 14.74
N ASN A 66 16.97 8.95 14.73
CA ASN A 66 17.77 9.08 13.52
C ASN A 66 17.68 7.86 12.61
N GLU A 67 17.31 6.69 13.13
CA GLU A 67 17.18 5.46 12.34
C GLU A 67 15.71 5.09 12.10
N VAL A 68 14.87 5.18 13.13
CA VAL A 68 13.46 4.77 13.05
C VAL A 68 12.66 5.68 12.13
N ILE A 69 12.91 7.00 12.12
CA ILE A 69 12.14 7.94 11.29
C ILE A 69 12.43 7.73 9.80
N PRO A 70 13.69 7.69 9.33
CA PRO A 70 13.96 7.42 7.91
C PRO A 70 13.46 6.05 7.46
N ILE A 71 13.68 5.02 8.26
CA ILE A 71 13.30 3.64 7.91
C ILE A 71 11.79 3.47 7.94
N GLY A 72 11.10 4.02 8.94
CA GLY A 72 9.65 4.07 8.99
C GLY A 72 9.06 4.83 7.80
N GLY A 73 9.67 5.95 7.42
CA GLY A 73 9.30 6.71 6.22
C GLY A 73 9.46 5.91 4.93
N MET A 74 10.57 5.20 4.76
CA MET A 74 10.81 4.33 3.61
C MET A 74 9.81 3.17 3.54
N LEU A 75 9.56 2.49 4.65
CA LEU A 75 8.60 1.38 4.72
C LEU A 75 7.16 1.86 4.44
N ALA A 76 6.76 2.99 5.01
CA ALA A 76 5.46 3.59 4.74
C ALA A 76 5.31 4.00 3.27
N ASN A 77 6.34 4.60 2.67
CA ASN A 77 6.35 4.96 1.25
C ASN A 77 6.29 3.73 0.33
N ASN A 78 7.01 2.65 0.66
CA ASN A 78 6.92 1.40 -0.10
C ASN A 78 5.52 0.78 0.01
N GLY A 79 4.91 0.82 1.20
CA GLY A 79 3.52 0.41 1.40
C GLY A 79 2.55 1.24 0.57
N LEU A 80 2.73 2.56 0.53
CA LEU A 80 1.95 3.48 -0.29
C LEU A 80 2.03 3.11 -1.78
N ILE A 81 3.23 2.89 -2.32
CA ILE A 81 3.44 2.49 -3.71
C ILE A 81 2.73 1.15 -3.98
N ALA A 82 2.93 0.17 -3.10
CA ALA A 82 2.32 -1.16 -3.23
C ALA A 82 0.78 -1.14 -3.23
N ILE A 83 0.15 -0.14 -2.62
CA ILE A 83 -1.31 0.04 -2.57
C ILE A 83 -1.84 0.87 -3.73
N ASN A 84 -1.11 1.92 -4.12
CA ASN A 84 -1.52 2.81 -5.21
C ASN A 84 -1.54 2.09 -6.55
N LEU A 85 -0.54 1.24 -6.84
CA LEU A 85 -0.48 0.50 -8.11
C LEU A 85 -1.71 -0.38 -8.36
N PRO A 86 -2.17 -1.23 -7.41
CA PRO A 86 -3.42 -1.96 -7.56
C PRO A 86 -4.63 -1.05 -7.80
N TYR A 87 -4.74 0.06 -7.07
CA TYR A 87 -5.85 0.99 -7.22
C TYR A 87 -5.88 1.65 -8.60
N GLU A 88 -4.73 2.11 -9.10
CA GLU A 88 -4.60 2.70 -10.42
C GLU A 88 -4.91 1.68 -11.52
N ASN A 89 -4.41 0.44 -11.39
CA ASN A 89 -4.69 -0.61 -12.36
C ASN A 89 -6.15 -1.09 -12.33
N LEU A 90 -6.80 -1.08 -11.16
CA LEU A 90 -8.23 -1.37 -11.04
C LEU A 90 -9.06 -0.25 -11.64
N ASP A 91 -8.76 1.01 -11.34
CA ASP A 91 -9.43 2.17 -11.94
C ASP A 91 -9.35 2.12 -13.46
N ARG A 92 -8.15 1.89 -14.01
CA ARG A 92 -7.97 1.71 -15.45
C ARG A 92 -8.83 0.57 -15.98
N ALA A 93 -8.79 -0.61 -15.38
CA ALA A 93 -9.49 -1.78 -15.90
C ALA A 93 -11.03 -1.68 -15.84
N PHE A 94 -11.57 -0.93 -14.88
CA PHE A 94 -13.02 -0.81 -14.66
C PHE A 94 -13.64 0.48 -15.20
N ILE A 95 -12.90 1.59 -15.19
CA ILE A 95 -13.40 2.91 -15.59
C ILE A 95 -12.88 3.32 -16.97
N GLN A 96 -11.59 3.10 -17.25
CA GLN A 96 -10.98 3.55 -18.51
C GLN A 96 -11.17 2.50 -19.65
N ASP A 97 -10.95 1.23 -19.35
CA ASP A 97 -10.98 0.10 -20.31
C ASP A 97 -12.20 -0.82 -20.09
N GLY A 98 -13.28 -0.30 -19.50
CA GLY A 98 -14.46 -1.05 -19.07
C GLY A 98 -15.29 -1.71 -20.19
N THR A 99 -15.06 -1.35 -21.46
CA THR A 99 -15.82 -1.83 -22.63
C THR A 99 -15.89 -3.37 -22.73
N ASN A 100 -14.84 -4.07 -22.31
CA ASN A 100 -14.83 -5.55 -22.32
C ASN A 100 -15.75 -6.12 -21.21
N ILE A 101 -15.84 -5.45 -20.07
CA ILE A 101 -16.73 -5.82 -18.97
C ILE A 101 -18.19 -5.56 -19.39
N GLU A 102 -18.47 -4.40 -19.98
CA GLU A 102 -19.81 -4.01 -20.46
C GLU A 102 -20.33 -4.93 -21.57
N SER A 103 -19.49 -5.32 -22.52
CA SER A 103 -19.89 -6.27 -23.58
C SER A 103 -20.25 -7.64 -23.01
N LYS A 104 -19.50 -8.14 -22.02
CA LYS A 104 -19.84 -9.38 -21.30
C LYS A 104 -21.15 -9.26 -20.53
N LEU A 105 -21.37 -8.14 -19.83
CA LEU A 105 -22.62 -7.87 -19.11
C LEU A 105 -23.82 -7.82 -20.08
N SER A 106 -23.64 -7.23 -21.27
CA SER A 106 -24.67 -7.17 -22.32
C SER A 106 -25.04 -8.56 -22.86
N LEU A 107 -24.10 -9.51 -22.80
CA LEU A 107 -24.31 -10.93 -23.12
C LEU A 107 -24.88 -11.73 -21.94
N ALA A 108 -25.48 -11.06 -20.95
CA ALA A 108 -26.02 -11.64 -19.72
C ALA A 108 -24.98 -12.39 -18.85
N ALA A 109 -23.68 -12.08 -18.98
CA ALA A 109 -22.68 -12.59 -18.04
C ALA A 109 -22.91 -12.00 -16.64
N THR A 110 -22.65 -12.79 -15.60
CA THR A 110 -22.71 -12.29 -14.22
C THR A 110 -21.56 -11.30 -13.95
N PRO A 111 -21.75 -10.29 -13.07
CA PRO A 111 -20.69 -9.32 -12.74
C PRO A 111 -19.38 -9.96 -12.28
N LYS A 112 -19.48 -11.06 -11.52
CA LYS A 112 -18.31 -11.83 -11.08
C LYS A 112 -17.53 -12.45 -12.24
N LEU A 113 -18.23 -12.92 -13.28
CA LEU A 113 -17.59 -13.49 -14.47
C LEU A 113 -16.98 -12.40 -15.36
N ALA A 114 -17.68 -11.28 -15.55
CA ALA A 114 -17.22 -10.17 -16.36
C ALA A 114 -15.96 -9.49 -15.78
N SER A 115 -15.92 -9.31 -14.46
CA SER A 115 -14.84 -8.60 -13.74
C SER A 115 -13.62 -9.47 -13.39
N LYS A 116 -13.74 -10.80 -13.34
CA LYS A 116 -12.67 -11.70 -12.86
C LYS A 116 -11.33 -11.51 -13.59
N GLY A 117 -11.39 -11.32 -14.92
CA GLY A 117 -10.19 -11.10 -15.73
C GLY A 117 -9.51 -9.77 -15.41
N ALA A 118 -10.30 -8.70 -15.34
CA ALA A 118 -9.83 -7.36 -14.99
C ALA A 118 -9.16 -7.34 -13.62
N ILE A 119 -9.80 -7.88 -12.58
CA ILE A 119 -9.24 -7.94 -11.22
C ILE A 119 -7.91 -8.69 -11.20
N ARG A 120 -7.84 -9.86 -11.87
CA ARG A 120 -6.62 -10.67 -11.91
C ARG A 120 -5.48 -9.92 -12.59
N GLU A 121 -5.76 -9.27 -13.70
CA GLU A 121 -4.73 -8.54 -14.45
C GLU A 121 -4.28 -7.29 -13.70
N SER A 122 -5.19 -6.54 -13.07
CA SER A 122 -4.84 -5.37 -12.26
C SER A 122 -3.90 -5.74 -11.10
N ILE A 123 -4.15 -6.87 -10.43
CA ILE A 123 -3.26 -7.38 -9.37
C ILE A 123 -1.90 -7.80 -9.95
N ARG A 124 -1.90 -8.48 -11.10
CA ARG A 124 -0.66 -8.92 -11.75
C ARG A 124 0.22 -7.72 -12.11
N LEU A 125 -0.36 -6.72 -12.78
CA LEU A 125 0.35 -5.50 -13.21
C LEU A 125 0.90 -4.72 -12.01
N ALA A 126 0.21 -4.73 -10.88
CA ALA A 126 0.68 -4.10 -9.66
C ALA A 126 1.89 -4.81 -9.00
N ILE A 127 1.99 -6.14 -9.13
CA ILE A 127 3.05 -6.93 -8.48
C ILE A 127 4.32 -7.02 -9.33
N VAL A 128 4.21 -6.95 -10.66
CA VAL A 128 5.35 -7.06 -11.60
C VAL A 128 6.52 -6.13 -11.23
N PRO A 129 6.32 -4.82 -10.96
CA PRO A 129 7.43 -3.92 -10.61
C PRO A 129 8.17 -4.34 -9.34
N THR A 130 7.45 -4.85 -8.34
CA THR A 130 8.04 -5.35 -7.09
C THR A 130 8.89 -6.60 -7.35
N ILE A 131 8.40 -7.52 -8.19
CA ILE A 131 9.17 -8.71 -8.57
C ILE A 131 10.44 -8.32 -9.33
N ASP A 132 10.34 -7.40 -10.27
CA ASP A 132 11.49 -6.99 -11.10
C ASP A 132 12.52 -6.19 -10.29
N SER A 133 12.06 -5.42 -9.30
CA SER A 133 12.93 -4.79 -8.31
C SER A 133 13.73 -5.84 -7.53
N VAL A 134 13.08 -6.89 -7.01
CA VAL A 134 13.75 -7.98 -6.27
C VAL A 134 14.77 -8.72 -7.14
N LYS A 135 14.46 -8.99 -8.42
CA LYS A 135 15.39 -9.62 -9.36
C LYS A 135 16.64 -8.80 -9.64
N THR A 136 16.57 -7.47 -9.52
CA THR A 136 17.70 -6.58 -9.80
C THR A 136 18.71 -6.57 -8.65
N TYR A 137 18.33 -7.02 -7.44
CA TYR A 137 19.20 -7.06 -6.26
C TYR A 137 20.03 -8.35 -6.13
N GLY A 138 19.85 -9.35 -7.01
CA GLY A 138 20.62 -10.59 -7.07
C GLY A 138 21.24 -10.81 -8.43
#